data_AF-A0A1H9QZV9-F1
#
_entry.id   AF-A0A1H9QZV9-F1
#
_cell.length_a   1.000
_cell.length_b   1.000
_cell.length_c   1.000
_cell.angle_alpha   90.00
_cell.angle_beta   90.00
_cell.angle_gamma   90.00
#
_symmetry.space_group_name_H-M   'P 1'
#
loop_
_entity.id
_entity.type
_entity.pdbx_description
1 polymer ?
#
loop_
_entity_poly.entity_id
_entity_poly.type
_entity_poly.pdbx_seq_one_letter_code
_entity_poly.pdbx_strand_id
1 'polypeptide(L)'
;MAGMHADLDAIRAALQQAHDEVSTLRRIAEKDSPFFPVSAAGAGFAERGERLAAALEEVQQGTIRRLEARLRHFDQIAAATDAIEGTEEENVGELSRNDIG
;
A
#
# COMPACT_ATOMS: atom_id res chain seq x y z
N MET A 1 25.62 -13.61 -8.30
CA MET A 1 25.43 -12.70 -7.16
C MET A 1 25.20 -11.25 -7.60
N ALA A 2 26.06 -10.61 -8.40
CA ALA A 2 25.87 -9.20 -8.80
C ALA A 2 24.52 -8.87 -9.51
N GLY A 3 23.99 -9.78 -10.33
CA GLY A 3 22.68 -9.59 -10.98
C GLY A 3 21.49 -9.67 -10.02
N MET A 4 21.61 -10.46 -8.95
CA MET A 4 20.54 -10.69 -7.97
C MET A 4 20.34 -9.46 -7.07
N HIS A 5 21.44 -8.88 -6.57
CA HIS A 5 21.38 -7.62 -5.82
C HIS A 5 20.81 -6.46 -6.67
N ALA A 6 21.21 -6.37 -7.96
CA ALA A 6 20.65 -5.37 -8.87
C ALA A 6 19.13 -5.53 -9.08
N ASP A 7 18.65 -6.78 -9.11
CA ASP A 7 17.22 -7.07 -9.22
C ASP A 7 16.47 -6.73 -7.90
N LEU A 8 17.05 -6.99 -6.73
CA LEU A 8 16.48 -6.64 -5.43
C LEU A 8 16.43 -5.11 -5.21
N ASP A 9 17.47 -4.39 -5.63
CA ASP A 9 17.50 -2.92 -5.61
C ASP A 9 16.39 -2.31 -6.49
N ALA A 10 16.20 -2.87 -7.69
CA ALA A 10 15.13 -2.45 -8.59
C ALA A 10 13.74 -2.72 -7.99
N ILE A 11 13.55 -3.87 -7.33
CA ILE A 11 12.32 -4.21 -6.61
C ILE A 11 12.07 -3.23 -5.46
N ARG A 12 13.08 -2.92 -4.64
CA ARG A 12 12.95 -1.94 -3.54
C ARG A 12 12.57 -0.56 -4.08
N ALA A 13 13.21 -0.08 -5.14
CA ALA A 13 12.90 1.21 -5.75
C ALA A 13 11.45 1.25 -6.28
N ALA A 14 11.01 0.19 -6.97
CA ALA A 14 9.64 0.09 -7.47
C ALA A 14 8.59 0.04 -6.36
N LEU A 15 8.86 -0.69 -5.27
CA LEU A 15 7.98 -0.77 -4.10
C LEU A 15 7.89 0.58 -3.39
N GLN A 16 9.00 1.29 -3.22
CA GLN A 16 9.00 2.61 -2.61
C GLN A 16 8.18 3.61 -3.44
N GLN A 17 8.38 3.62 -4.77
CA GLN A 17 7.58 4.47 -5.65
C GLN A 17 6.08 4.14 -5.54
N ALA A 18 5.72 2.86 -5.61
CA ALA A 18 4.32 2.43 -5.49
C ALA A 18 3.72 2.79 -4.12
N HIS A 19 4.51 2.69 -3.05
CA HIS A 19 4.11 3.10 -1.71
C HIS A 19 3.82 4.60 -1.65
N ASP A 20 4.69 5.45 -2.21
CA ASP A 20 4.52 6.91 -2.21
C ASP A 20 3.30 7.35 -3.02
N GLU A 21 3.07 6.73 -4.18
CA GLU A 21 1.88 6.95 -5.01
C GLU A 21 0.59 6.58 -4.26
N VAL A 22 0.53 5.38 -3.66
CA VAL A 22 -0.65 4.91 -2.93
C VAL A 22 -0.87 5.72 -1.64
N SER A 23 0.19 6.13 -0.95
CA SER A 23 0.13 7.00 0.24
C SER A 23 -0.46 8.37 -0.12
N THR A 24 -0.10 8.89 -1.29
CA THR A 24 -0.67 10.15 -1.81
C THR A 24 -2.15 9.98 -2.12
N LEU A 25 -2.55 8.89 -2.79
CA LEU A 25 -3.95 8.59 -3.06
C LEU A 25 -4.77 8.44 -1.77
N ARG A 26 -4.22 7.81 -0.73
CA ARG A 26 -4.88 7.69 0.58
C ARG A 26 -5.14 9.06 1.20
N ARG A 27 -4.15 9.95 1.19
CA ARG A 27 -4.29 11.32 1.71
C ARG A 27 -5.33 12.14 0.93
N ILE A 28 -5.39 11.97 -0.39
CA ILE A 28 -6.42 12.60 -1.23
C ILE A 28 -7.81 12.07 -0.83
N ALA A 29 -7.96 10.76 -0.70
CA ALA A 29 -9.21 10.13 -0.28
C ALA A 29 -9.63 10.62 1.13
N GLU A 30 -8.72 10.71 2.10
CA GLU A 30 -9.03 11.23 3.43
C GLU A 30 -9.51 12.69 3.42
N LYS A 31 -8.96 13.51 2.50
CA LYS A 31 -9.29 14.93 2.39
C LYS A 31 -10.60 15.17 1.65
N ASP A 32 -10.85 14.45 0.57
CA ASP A 32 -11.97 14.66 -0.33
C ASP A 32 -13.19 13.80 0.05
N SER A 33 -13.52 13.78 1.35
CA SER A 33 -14.68 13.03 1.84
C SER A 33 -15.95 13.51 1.10
N PRO A 34 -16.69 12.60 0.42
CA PRO A 34 -17.86 12.99 -0.32
C PRO A 34 -18.94 13.49 0.65
N PHE A 35 -19.28 14.78 0.56
CA PHE A 35 -20.39 15.36 1.29
C PHE A 35 -21.62 15.40 0.39
N PHE A 36 -22.68 14.68 0.80
CA PHE A 36 -23.99 14.77 0.17
C PHE A 36 -24.98 15.44 1.14
N PRO A 37 -25.37 16.70 0.92
CA PRO A 37 -26.38 17.34 1.76
C PRO A 37 -27.74 16.72 1.49
N VAL A 38 -28.37 16.16 2.52
CA VAL A 38 -29.72 15.55 2.42
C VAL A 38 -30.75 16.56 1.87
N SER A 39 -30.58 17.85 2.17
CA SER A 39 -31.42 18.93 1.64
C SER A 39 -31.35 19.07 0.12
N ALA A 40 -30.28 18.60 -0.53
CA ALA A 40 -30.16 18.58 -2.00
C ALA A 40 -30.94 17.44 -2.66
N ALA A 41 -31.45 16.45 -1.91
CA ALA A 41 -32.27 15.38 -2.46
C ALA A 41 -33.67 15.85 -2.91
N GLY A 42 -34.11 17.03 -2.47
CA GLY A 42 -35.42 17.60 -2.78
C GLY A 42 -36.53 17.13 -1.83
N ALA A 43 -37.63 17.90 -1.79
CA ALA A 43 -38.76 17.62 -0.91
C ALA A 43 -39.41 16.26 -1.25
N GLY A 44 -39.50 15.38 -0.25
CA GLY A 44 -40.05 14.02 -0.39
C GLY A 44 -39.00 12.91 -0.58
N PHE A 45 -37.71 13.24 -0.69
CA PHE A 45 -36.63 12.27 -0.90
C PHE A 45 -35.60 12.23 0.23
N ALA A 46 -35.89 12.85 1.39
CA ALA A 46 -34.97 12.94 2.52
C ALA A 46 -34.39 11.56 2.93
N GLU A 47 -35.24 10.55 3.08
CA GLU A 47 -34.82 9.18 3.40
C GLU A 47 -33.87 8.59 2.33
N ARG A 48 -34.11 8.85 1.05
CA ARG A 48 -33.22 8.39 -0.04
C ARG A 48 -31.92 9.19 -0.08
N GLY A 49 -31.98 10.48 0.25
CA GLY A 49 -30.81 11.34 0.39
C GLY A 49 -29.89 10.90 1.53
N GLU A 50 -30.47 10.52 2.68
CA GLU A 50 -29.72 9.94 3.81
C GLU A 50 -29.06 8.62 3.44
N ARG A 51 -29.81 7.72 2.78
CA ARG A 51 -29.26 6.45 2.29
C ARG A 51 -28.13 6.65 1.28
N LEU A 52 -28.25 7.64 0.40
CA LEU A 52 -27.19 7.97 -0.56
C LEU A 52 -25.95 8.54 0.13
N ALA A 53 -26.13 9.46 1.08
CA ALA A 53 -25.03 10.00 1.86
C ALA A 53 -24.28 8.88 2.61
N ALA A 54 -25.00 7.98 3.27
CA ALA A 54 -24.42 6.82 3.96
C ALA A 54 -23.67 5.89 3.00
N ALA A 55 -24.24 5.60 1.82
CA ALA A 55 -23.58 4.76 0.83
C ALA A 55 -22.29 5.39 0.28
N LEU A 56 -22.27 6.71 0.07
CA LEU A 56 -21.07 7.43 -0.35
C LEU A 56 -19.98 7.38 0.72
N GLU A 57 -20.36 7.52 1.99
CA GLU A 57 -19.44 7.36 3.12
C GLU A 57 -18.88 5.92 3.19
N GLU A 58 -19.72 4.90 3.05
CA GLU A 58 -19.28 3.50 3.05
C GLU A 58 -18.29 3.20 1.92
N VAL A 59 -18.55 3.69 0.70
CA VAL A 59 -17.64 3.54 -0.44
C VAL A 59 -16.30 4.23 -0.17
N GLN A 60 -16.35 5.43 0.43
CA GLN A 60 -15.13 6.17 0.77
C GLN A 60 -14.28 5.42 1.79
N GLN A 61 -14.89 4.99 2.89
CA GLN A 61 -14.21 4.22 3.91
C GLN A 61 -13.68 2.90 3.36
N GLY A 62 -14.43 2.23 2.48
CA GLY A 62 -13.98 1.02 1.78
C GLY A 62 -12.76 1.26 0.90
N THR A 63 -12.73 2.40 0.21
CA THR A 63 -11.59 2.82 -0.63
C THR A 63 -10.35 3.06 0.24
N ILE A 64 -10.48 3.79 1.35
CA ILE A 64 -9.38 4.03 2.29
C ILE A 64 -8.83 2.71 2.85
N ARG A 65 -9.71 1.81 3.34
CA ARG A 65 -9.29 0.49 3.85
C ARG A 65 -8.52 -0.32 2.81
N ARG A 66 -8.92 -0.25 1.53
CA ARG A 66 -8.22 -0.94 0.44
C ARG A 66 -6.85 -0.35 0.17
N LEU A 67 -6.70 0.98 0.21
CA LEU A 67 -5.42 1.66 0.04
C LEU A 67 -4.47 1.32 1.20
N GLU A 68 -4.95 1.32 2.44
CA GLU A 68 -4.16 0.90 3.60
C GLU A 68 -3.70 -0.56 3.52
N ALA A 69 -4.58 -1.47 3.08
CA ALA A 69 -4.20 -2.86 2.87
C ALA A 69 -3.08 -3.00 1.84
N ARG A 70 -3.12 -2.19 0.78
CA ARG A 70 -2.11 -2.20 -0.27
C ARG A 70 -0.76 -1.65 0.21
N LEU A 71 -0.75 -0.61 1.04
CA LEU A 71 0.48 -0.11 1.69
C LEU A 71 1.12 -1.21 2.55
N ARG A 72 0.32 -1.88 3.40
CA ARG A 72 0.82 -3.00 4.21
C ARG A 72 1.41 -4.14 3.37
N HIS A 73 0.82 -4.43 2.21
CA HIS A 73 1.39 -5.45 1.32
C HIS A 73 2.74 -5.01 0.74
N PHE A 74 2.93 -3.74 0.40
CA PHE A 74 4.24 -3.25 -0.04
C PHE A 74 5.28 -3.38 1.06
N ASP A 75 4.93 -3.02 2.31
CA ASP A 75 5.82 -3.18 3.46
C ASP A 75 6.22 -4.64 3.67
N GLN A 76 5.27 -5.57 3.53
CA GLN A 76 5.52 -7.01 3.65
C GLN A 76 6.43 -7.55 2.55
N ILE A 77 6.25 -7.09 1.30
CA ILE A 77 7.11 -7.49 0.17
C ILE A 77 8.52 -6.91 0.36
N ALA A 78 8.64 -5.66 0.82
CA ALA A 78 9.94 -5.05 1.12
C ALA A 78 10.67 -5.85 2.21
N ALA A 79 10.01 -6.17 3.32
CA ALA A 79 10.59 -6.99 4.38
C ALA A 79 11.03 -8.39 3.91
N ALA A 80 10.26 -9.01 3.01
CA ALA A 80 10.64 -10.28 2.39
C ALA A 80 11.86 -10.14 1.46
N THR A 81 11.95 -9.03 0.73
CA THR A 81 13.09 -8.71 -0.15
C THR A 81 14.38 -8.56 0.68
N ASP A 82 14.30 -7.85 1.80
CA ASP A 82 15.44 -7.67 2.72
C ASP A 82 15.87 -8.98 3.38
N ALA A 83 14.91 -9.87 3.71
CA ALA A 83 15.22 -11.18 4.28
C ALA A 83 15.96 -12.11 3.29
N ILE A 84 15.64 -12.03 2.00
CA ILE A 84 16.34 -12.79 0.95
C ILE A 84 17.80 -12.33 0.87
N GLU A 85 18.04 -11.02 0.85
CA GLU A 85 19.39 -10.46 0.80
C GLU A 85 20.24 -10.87 2.01
N GLY A 86 19.68 -10.75 3.22
CA GLY A 86 20.40 -11.15 4.44
C GLY A 86 20.76 -12.64 4.47
N THR A 87 19.88 -13.51 3.95
CA THR A 87 20.15 -14.95 3.84
C THR A 87 21.25 -15.24 2.82
N GLU A 88 21.34 -14.48 1.73
CA GLU A 88 22.40 -14.61 0.74
C GLU A 88 23.76 -14.16 1.28
N GLU A 89 23.81 -13.03 1.99
CA GLU A 89 25.03 -12.54 2.62
C GLU A 89 25.59 -13.53 3.65
N GLU A 90 24.73 -14.15 4.45
CA GLU A 90 25.10 -15.17 5.44
C GLU A 90 25.71 -16.40 4.76
N ASN A 91 25.05 -16.93 3.72
CA ASN A 91 25.52 -18.10 2.97
C ASN A 91 26.88 -17.85 2.27
N VAL A 92 27.09 -16.67 1.68
CA VAL A 92 28.38 -16.30 1.06
C VAL A 92 29.48 -16.19 2.11
N GLY A 93 29.17 -15.65 3.29
CA GLY A 93 30.09 -15.53 4.41
C GLY A 93 30.47 -16.88 5.06
N GLU A 94 29.61 -17.89 4.99
CA GLU A 94 29.91 -19.26 5.43
C GLU A 94 30.77 -20.02 4.42
N LEU A 95 30.45 -19.94 3.12
CA LEU A 95 31.26 -20.57 2.06
C LEU A 95 32.69 -20.01 2.05
N SER A 96 32.84 -18.69 2.15
CA SER A 96 34.15 -18.04 2.21
C SER A 96 34.98 -18.43 3.45
N ARG A 97 34.33 -18.82 4.55
CA ARG A 97 35.01 -19.31 5.76
C ARG A 97 35.47 -20.76 5.63
N ASN A 98 34.71 -21.59 4.91
CA ASN A 98 35.06 -23.00 4.65
C ASN A 98 36.13 -23.17 3.56
N ASP A 99 36.23 -22.26 2.59
CA ASP A 99 37.25 -22.32 1.53
C ASP A 99 38.67 -21.88 1.97
N ILE A 100 38.81 -21.30 3.17
CA ILE A 100 40.09 -20.83 3.74
C ILE A 100 40.59 -21.78 4.87
N GLY A 101 39.84 -22.84 5.20
CA GLY A 101 40.22 -23.89 6.17
C GLY A 101 40.77 -25.14 5.51
#